data_AF-A0A7S2U7F6-F1
#
_entry.id   AF-A0A7S2U7F6-F1
#
_cell.length_a   1.000
_cell.length_b   1.000
_cell.length_c   1.000
_cell.angle_alpha   90.00
_cell.angle_beta   90.00
_cell.angle_gamma   90.00
#
_symmetry.space_group_name_H-M   'P 1'
#
loop_
_entity.id
_entity.type
_entity.pdbx_description
1 polymer ?
#
loop_
_entity_poly.entity_id
_entity_poly.type
_entity_poly.pdbx_seq_one_letter_code
_entity_poly.pdbx_strand_id
1 'polypeptide(L)'
;MSMCSLVLPIPPSLGYLTLTFKSFVLYFLQIQKCGTSLFNTLWLHFCPEILAKNPKLADREDLIEYGLIKEYPMKEWCGPKVMFYNYPLVGFHWPWKAPSTYTHGGGVVQKKGARMASDGKPPQEDEFHSFAMFRDPLERIKSAFSFRETTKLKIPHYSQLEDPDISLEDYAAEPHIANCQIKMVLGHRCHHYVDPAKLPVREALHRIASPSFYFGLTDRWEESICLFHNWYGGSTKPFELLNNRPTKRLDVPGDDKIHIMDIDTAFIAGATRIFDERLKKAGCVASH
;
A
#
# COMPACT_ATOMS: atom_id res chain seq x y z
N MET A 1 -1.00 -27.18 -18.94
CA MET A 1 -1.10 -26.32 -17.75
C MET A 1 0.16 -26.52 -16.93
N SER A 2 1.14 -25.65 -17.12
CA SER A 2 2.45 -25.72 -16.45
C SER A 2 2.33 -25.01 -15.10
N MET A 3 2.72 -25.68 -14.01
CA MET A 3 2.83 -25.03 -12.70
C MET A 3 3.83 -23.88 -12.81
N CYS A 4 3.40 -22.67 -12.49
CA CYS A 4 4.27 -21.50 -12.38
C CYS A 4 5.12 -21.69 -11.12
N SER A 5 6.24 -22.41 -11.23
CA SER A 5 7.28 -22.43 -10.23
C SER A 5 7.90 -21.05 -10.18
N LEU A 6 7.73 -20.35 -9.07
CA LEU A 6 8.48 -19.13 -8.78
C LEU A 6 9.95 -19.54 -8.61
N VAL A 7 10.71 -19.56 -9.72
CA VAL A 7 12.15 -19.78 -9.70
C VAL A 7 12.76 -18.43 -9.36
N LEU A 8 12.97 -18.17 -8.08
CA LEU A 8 14.00 -17.22 -7.67
C LEU A 8 15.33 -17.76 -8.25
N PRO A 9 16.20 -16.91 -8.83
CA PRO A 9 17.48 -17.37 -9.36
C PRO A 9 18.34 -17.90 -8.23
N ILE A 10 18.26 -19.21 -7.99
CA ILE A 10 19.17 -19.96 -7.13
C ILE A 10 20.28 -20.47 -8.04
N PRO A 11 21.57 -20.30 -7.67
CA PRO A 11 22.69 -20.84 -8.44
C PRO A 11 22.48 -22.34 -8.75
N PRO A 12 22.80 -22.80 -9.97
CA PRO A 12 22.52 -24.17 -10.43
C PRO A 12 23.26 -25.30 -9.68
N SER A 13 23.92 -25.00 -8.57
CA SER A 13 24.66 -25.95 -7.74
C SER A 13 23.90 -26.49 -6.52
N LEU A 14 22.67 -26.03 -6.26
CA LEU A 14 21.82 -26.61 -5.21
C LEU A 14 20.69 -27.38 -5.88
N GLY A 15 20.74 -28.71 -5.76
CA GLY A 15 19.73 -29.62 -6.28
C GLY A 15 18.31 -29.25 -5.89
N TYR A 16 17.33 -29.76 -6.65
CA TYR A 16 15.88 -29.50 -6.49
C TYR A 16 15.40 -29.66 -5.04
N LEU A 17 15.55 -28.61 -4.24
CA LEU A 17 14.83 -28.47 -2.98
C LEU A 17 13.38 -28.23 -3.39
N THR A 18 12.52 -29.18 -3.06
CA THR A 18 11.09 -28.92 -2.94
C THR A 18 10.92 -27.92 -1.81
N LEU A 19 11.04 -26.63 -2.15
CA LEU A 19 10.68 -25.52 -1.27
C LEU A 19 9.22 -25.74 -0.90
N THR A 20 8.99 -26.27 0.29
CA THR A 20 7.70 -26.20 0.95
C THR A 20 7.43 -24.72 1.15
N PHE A 21 6.75 -24.10 0.17
CA PHE A 21 6.39 -22.69 0.27
C PHE A 21 5.66 -22.49 1.60
N LYS A 22 6.34 -21.79 2.52
CA LYS A 22 5.74 -21.29 3.77
C LYS A 22 4.54 -20.43 3.40
N SER A 23 3.56 -20.39 4.30
CA SER A 23 2.43 -19.47 4.17
C SER A 23 2.95 -18.03 4.06
N PHE A 24 2.43 -17.28 3.09
CA PHE A 24 2.71 -15.86 2.87
C PHE A 24 1.61 -15.03 3.53
N VAL A 25 1.97 -14.28 4.57
CA VAL A 25 1.08 -13.31 5.19
C VAL A 25 1.36 -11.94 4.58
N LEU A 26 0.37 -11.40 3.87
CA LEU A 26 0.44 -10.13 3.18
C LEU A 26 -0.29 -9.06 3.99
N TYR A 27 0.28 -7.85 4.04
CA TYR A 27 -0.35 -6.69 4.66
C TYR A 27 -0.29 -5.50 3.72
N PHE A 28 -1.46 -5.13 3.22
CA PHE A 28 -1.56 -3.92 2.42
C PHE A 28 -1.82 -2.72 3.34
N LEU A 29 -0.77 -1.92 3.56
CA LEU A 29 -0.84 -0.63 4.24
C LEU A 29 -1.45 0.40 3.28
N GLN A 30 -2.78 0.46 3.22
CA GLN A 30 -3.46 1.43 2.37
C GLN A 30 -3.38 2.84 3.00
N ILE A 31 -2.39 3.60 2.56
CA ILE A 31 -2.27 5.02 2.90
C ILE A 31 -3.25 5.83 2.05
N GLN A 32 -3.89 6.82 2.67
CA GLN A 32 -4.89 7.63 1.98
C GLN A 32 -4.27 8.37 0.79
N LYS A 33 -4.92 8.25 -0.37
CA LYS A 33 -4.59 8.98 -1.61
C LYS A 33 -3.22 8.68 -2.21
N CYS A 34 -2.63 7.55 -1.84
CA CYS A 34 -1.33 7.10 -2.36
C CYS A 34 -1.50 5.88 -3.28
N GLY A 35 -2.47 5.83 -4.20
CA GLY A 35 -2.52 4.75 -5.19
C GLY A 35 -3.13 3.42 -4.71
N THR A 36 -4.44 3.42 -4.42
CA THR A 36 -5.21 2.21 -4.06
C THR A 36 -5.10 1.08 -5.10
N SER A 37 -4.89 1.44 -6.37
CA SER A 37 -4.84 0.49 -7.50
C SER A 37 -3.75 -0.57 -7.39
N LEU A 38 -2.71 -0.38 -6.55
CA LEU A 38 -1.71 -1.42 -6.28
C LEU A 38 -2.38 -2.68 -5.72
N PHE A 39 -3.50 -2.54 -5.00
CA PHE A 39 -4.27 -3.68 -4.52
C PHE A 39 -4.67 -4.63 -5.65
N ASN A 40 -5.05 -4.13 -6.83
CA ASN A 40 -5.42 -4.97 -7.97
C ASN A 40 -4.24 -5.85 -8.40
N THR A 41 -3.05 -5.26 -8.48
CA THR A 41 -1.78 -5.97 -8.73
C THR A 41 -1.55 -7.06 -7.68
N LEU A 42 -1.62 -6.71 -6.39
CA LEU A 42 -1.41 -7.68 -5.30
C LEU A 42 -2.42 -8.83 -5.36
N TRP A 43 -3.70 -8.51 -5.55
CA TRP A 43 -4.78 -9.49 -5.53
C TRP A 43 -4.65 -10.48 -6.69
N LEU A 44 -4.41 -9.98 -7.90
CA LEU A 44 -4.32 -10.80 -9.11
C LEU A 44 -2.98 -11.54 -9.23
N HIS A 45 -1.90 -10.99 -8.67
CA HIS A 45 -0.59 -11.66 -8.62
C HIS A 45 -0.57 -12.82 -7.63
N PHE A 46 -1.03 -12.60 -6.40
CA PHE A 46 -1.00 -13.63 -5.36
C PHE A 46 -2.17 -14.63 -5.45
N CYS A 47 -3.16 -14.38 -6.30
CA CYS A 47 -4.27 -15.29 -6.57
C CYS A 47 -4.35 -15.60 -8.09
N PRO A 48 -3.32 -16.28 -8.64
CA PRO A 48 -3.14 -16.41 -10.10
C PRO A 48 -4.25 -17.21 -10.79
N GLU A 49 -5.03 -18.02 -10.06
CA GLU A 49 -6.20 -18.71 -10.60
C GLU A 49 -7.25 -17.76 -11.18
N ILE A 50 -7.34 -16.54 -10.63
CA ILE A 50 -8.28 -15.52 -11.12
C ILE A 50 -7.98 -15.20 -12.57
N LEU A 51 -6.73 -14.83 -12.88
CA LEU A 51 -6.31 -14.52 -14.25
C LEU A 51 -6.31 -15.75 -15.16
N ALA A 52 -5.95 -16.92 -14.63
CA ALA A 52 -5.97 -18.16 -15.41
C ALA A 52 -7.37 -18.53 -15.91
N LYS A 53 -8.40 -18.30 -15.08
CA LYS A 53 -9.80 -18.58 -15.44
C LYS A 53 -10.51 -17.38 -16.09
N ASN A 54 -10.00 -16.16 -15.89
CA ASN A 54 -10.60 -14.91 -16.37
C ASN A 54 -9.53 -14.03 -17.05
N PRO A 55 -8.93 -14.45 -18.17
CA PRO A 55 -7.79 -13.76 -18.77
C PRO A 55 -8.10 -12.32 -19.20
N LYS A 56 -9.36 -12.01 -19.53
CA LYS A 56 -9.81 -10.66 -19.91
C LYS A 56 -9.61 -9.60 -18.82
N LEU A 57 -9.48 -10.00 -17.56
CA LEU A 57 -9.17 -9.06 -16.47
C LEU A 57 -7.81 -8.39 -16.65
N ALA A 58 -6.87 -9.02 -17.38
CA ALA A 58 -5.55 -8.45 -17.62
C ALA A 58 -5.58 -7.14 -18.43
N ASP A 59 -6.66 -6.93 -19.18
CA ASP A 59 -6.84 -5.80 -20.10
C ASP A 59 -7.95 -4.84 -19.63
N ARG A 60 -8.51 -5.04 -18.43
CA ARG A 60 -9.56 -4.16 -17.90
C ARG A 60 -8.98 -2.88 -17.31
N GLU A 61 -9.60 -1.75 -17.67
CA GLU A 61 -9.23 -0.41 -17.18
C GLU A 61 -10.08 0.04 -15.98
N ASP A 62 -11.18 -0.65 -15.72
CA ASP A 62 -12.20 -0.28 -14.72
C ASP A 62 -12.13 -1.15 -13.46
N LEU A 63 -10.97 -1.75 -13.19
CA LEU A 63 -10.78 -2.60 -12.02
C LEU A 63 -10.82 -1.77 -10.72
N ILE A 64 -11.87 -2.01 -9.93
CA ILE A 64 -12.07 -1.46 -8.59
C ILE A 64 -11.87 -2.59 -7.56
N GLU A 65 -11.13 -2.29 -6.51
CA GLU A 65 -10.66 -3.24 -5.49
C GLU A 65 -11.82 -3.99 -4.82
N TYR A 66 -12.87 -3.26 -4.42
CA TYR A 66 -14.06 -3.85 -3.82
C TYR A 66 -14.84 -4.75 -4.78
N GLY A 67 -14.81 -4.44 -6.08
CA GLY A 67 -15.39 -5.30 -7.12
C GLY A 67 -14.64 -6.63 -7.19
N LEU A 68 -13.30 -6.57 -7.24
CA LEU A 68 -12.45 -7.76 -7.26
C LEU A 68 -12.63 -8.63 -6.00
N ILE A 69 -12.67 -8.05 -4.80
CA ILE A 69 -12.86 -8.83 -3.56
C ILE A 69 -14.23 -9.53 -3.56
N LYS A 70 -15.27 -8.86 -4.07
CA LYS A 70 -16.63 -9.38 -4.11
C LYS A 70 -16.79 -10.50 -5.15
N GLU A 71 -16.24 -10.31 -6.35
CA GLU A 71 -16.31 -11.26 -7.46
C GLU A 71 -15.38 -12.46 -7.26
N TYR A 72 -14.21 -12.22 -6.66
CA TYR A 72 -13.15 -13.21 -6.47
C TYR A 72 -12.71 -13.28 -5.00
N PRO A 73 -13.56 -13.82 -4.11
CA PRO A 73 -13.27 -13.88 -2.68
C PRO A 73 -12.04 -14.75 -2.40
N MET A 74 -11.18 -14.26 -1.50
CA MET A 74 -9.87 -14.87 -1.22
C MET A 74 -9.93 -16.36 -0.87
N LYS A 75 -10.94 -16.78 -0.11
CA LYS A 75 -11.08 -18.18 0.34
C LYS A 75 -11.30 -19.18 -0.81
N GLU A 76 -11.82 -18.71 -1.94
CA GLU A 76 -12.17 -19.55 -3.09
C GLU A 76 -11.10 -19.44 -4.19
N TRP A 77 -10.49 -18.26 -4.33
CA TRP A 77 -9.64 -17.93 -5.47
C TRP A 77 -8.15 -17.85 -5.15
N CYS A 78 -7.80 -17.76 -3.87
CA CYS A 78 -6.41 -17.75 -3.42
C CYS A 78 -6.09 -19.09 -2.75
N GLY A 79 -4.93 -19.64 -3.07
CA GLY A 79 -4.48 -20.89 -2.44
C GLY A 79 -4.36 -20.76 -0.92
N PRO A 80 -4.37 -21.87 -0.16
CA PRO A 80 -4.37 -21.85 1.31
C PRO A 80 -3.12 -21.20 1.93
N LYS A 81 -2.11 -20.91 1.11
CA LYS A 81 -0.83 -20.31 1.49
C LYS A 81 -0.83 -18.79 1.45
N VAL A 82 -1.85 -18.13 0.91
CA VAL A 82 -1.93 -16.68 0.82
C VAL A 82 -2.96 -16.16 1.81
N MET A 83 -2.55 -15.23 2.67
CA MET A 83 -3.44 -14.59 3.62
C MET A 83 -3.21 -13.08 3.64
N PHE A 84 -4.24 -12.30 3.37
CA PHE A 84 -4.21 -10.87 3.67
C PHE A 84 -4.59 -10.63 5.13
N TYR A 85 -3.67 -10.09 5.92
CA TYR A 85 -3.82 -9.91 7.36
C TYR A 85 -4.97 -8.97 7.74
N ASN A 86 -5.25 -7.98 6.91
CA ASN A 86 -6.37 -7.04 7.09
C ASN A 86 -7.69 -7.50 6.45
N TYR A 87 -7.79 -8.75 5.96
CA TYR A 87 -9.04 -9.30 5.41
C TYR A 87 -10.15 -9.44 6.48
N PRO A 88 -11.44 -9.21 6.16
CA PRO A 88 -12.01 -8.86 4.84
C PRO A 88 -11.90 -7.38 4.48
N LEU A 89 -11.36 -6.56 5.37
CA LEU A 89 -11.24 -5.11 5.23
C LEU A 89 -9.91 -4.73 4.57
N VAL A 90 -9.50 -5.49 3.54
CA VAL A 90 -8.28 -5.16 2.81
C VAL A 90 -8.51 -3.81 2.14
N GLY A 91 -7.54 -2.92 2.33
CA GLY A 91 -7.64 -1.57 1.84
C GLY A 91 -8.35 -0.56 2.76
N PHE A 92 -8.73 -0.96 3.98
CA PHE A 92 -9.03 0.05 4.99
C PHE A 92 -7.76 0.78 5.41
N HIS A 93 -7.90 2.06 5.75
CA HIS A 93 -6.82 2.95 6.23
C HIS A 93 -6.41 2.63 7.68
N TRP A 94 -6.05 1.36 7.92
CA TRP A 94 -5.48 0.90 9.17
C TRP A 94 -3.98 1.19 9.17
N PRO A 95 -3.45 1.76 10.25
CA PRO A 95 -2.03 2.01 10.33
C PRO A 95 -1.28 0.71 10.52
N TRP A 96 0.00 0.72 10.15
CA TRP A 96 0.86 -0.44 10.24
C TRP A 96 0.91 -0.93 11.69
N LYS A 97 0.76 -2.24 11.87
CA LYS A 97 0.88 -2.88 13.18
C LYS A 97 1.84 -4.02 13.04
N ALA A 98 2.84 -4.06 13.92
CA ALA A 98 3.65 -5.25 14.07
C ALA A 98 2.73 -6.43 14.42
N PRO A 99 2.92 -7.62 13.82
CA PRO A 99 2.09 -8.80 14.08
C PRO A 99 1.92 -9.14 15.57
N SER A 100 2.92 -8.83 16.40
CA SER A 100 2.94 -9.07 17.86
C SER A 100 2.04 -8.14 18.67
N THR A 101 1.58 -7.02 18.10
CA THR A 101 0.90 -5.93 18.85
C THR A 101 -0.62 -5.90 18.63
N TYR A 102 -1.20 -6.95 18.04
CA TYR A 102 -2.64 -6.98 17.78
C TYR A 102 -3.44 -7.20 19.06
N THR A 103 -3.69 -6.13 19.80
CA THR A 103 -4.77 -6.04 20.79
C THR A 103 -5.90 -5.23 20.16
N HIS A 104 -7.05 -5.87 19.96
CA HIS A 104 -8.22 -5.20 19.42
C HIS A 104 -9.00 -4.56 20.58
N GLY A 105 -8.67 -3.29 20.89
CA GLY A 105 -9.47 -2.39 21.73
C GLY A 105 -9.70 -2.83 23.17
N GLY A 106 -8.87 -2.35 24.11
CA GLY A 106 -9.21 -2.20 25.54
C GLY A 106 -9.56 -3.47 26.35
N GLY A 107 -9.60 -4.63 25.71
CA GLY A 107 -9.84 -5.93 26.31
C GLY A 107 -9.41 -6.99 25.31
N VAL A 108 -8.85 -8.10 25.79
CA VAL A 108 -8.44 -9.23 24.96
C VAL A 108 -9.70 -9.92 24.43
N VAL A 109 -10.32 -9.37 23.40
CA VAL A 109 -11.29 -10.10 22.59
C VAL A 109 -10.52 -10.67 21.41
N GLN A 110 -9.99 -11.88 21.61
CA GLN A 110 -9.63 -12.75 20.50
C GLN A 110 -10.86 -12.87 19.61
N LYS A 111 -10.86 -12.24 18.43
CA LYS A 111 -11.81 -12.62 17.40
C LYS A 111 -11.54 -14.10 17.09
N LYS A 112 -12.46 -14.98 17.48
CA LYS A 112 -12.60 -16.33 16.91
C LYS A 112 -12.61 -16.16 15.39
N GLY A 113 -11.46 -16.33 14.73
CA GLY A 113 -11.37 -16.18 13.27
C GLY A 113 -10.08 -15.57 12.73
N ALA A 114 -9.25 -14.89 13.53
CA ALA A 114 -7.86 -14.68 13.12
C ALA A 114 -7.17 -16.04 13.18
N ARG A 115 -6.91 -16.66 12.02
CA ARG A 115 -6.15 -17.90 11.96
C ARG A 115 -4.77 -17.59 12.51
N MET A 116 -4.53 -18.02 13.74
CA MET A 116 -3.18 -18.16 14.27
C MET A 116 -2.41 -19.08 13.31
N ALA A 117 -1.08 -18.94 13.27
CA ALA A 117 -0.27 -19.99 12.67
C ALA A 117 -0.66 -21.35 13.28
N SER A 118 -0.39 -22.45 12.59
CA SER A 118 -0.81 -23.79 13.03
C SER A 118 -0.33 -24.15 14.44
N ASP A 119 0.65 -23.42 14.98
CA ASP A 119 1.22 -23.55 16.32
C ASP A 119 0.60 -22.60 17.38
N GLY A 120 -0.38 -21.78 17.01
CA GLY A 120 -1.01 -20.82 17.92
C GLY A 120 -0.15 -19.60 18.25
N LYS A 121 0.92 -19.31 17.50
CA LYS A 121 1.74 -18.11 17.70
C LYS A 121 1.39 -17.02 16.67
N PRO A 122 1.54 -15.72 17.04
CA PRO A 122 1.52 -14.67 16.03
C PRO A 122 2.66 -14.90 15.04
N PRO A 123 2.46 -14.61 13.74
CA PRO A 123 3.54 -14.68 12.76
C PRO A 123 4.75 -13.89 13.24
N GLN A 124 5.94 -14.44 13.08
CA GLN A 124 7.16 -13.66 13.29
C GLN A 124 7.25 -12.57 12.20
N GLU A 125 7.99 -11.50 12.49
CA GLU A 125 8.06 -10.32 11.62
C GLU A 125 8.68 -10.64 10.24
N ASP A 126 9.51 -11.68 10.16
CA ASP A 126 10.12 -12.21 8.94
C ASP A 126 9.14 -13.01 8.05
N GLU A 127 7.98 -13.43 8.57
CA GLU A 127 6.93 -14.13 7.81
C GLU A 127 5.87 -13.17 7.24
N PHE A 128 6.04 -11.87 7.46
CA PHE A 128 5.04 -10.85 7.15
C PHE A 128 5.52 -9.88 6.07
N HIS A 129 4.85 -9.87 4.92
CA HIS A 129 5.17 -8.96 3.82
C HIS A 129 4.25 -7.76 3.83
N SER A 130 4.80 -6.57 4.05
CA SER A 130 4.08 -5.30 3.99
C SER A 130 4.19 -4.70 2.60
N PHE A 131 3.07 -4.15 2.12
CA PHE A 131 2.97 -3.46 0.84
C PHE A 131 2.36 -2.09 1.08
N ALA A 132 3.01 -1.05 0.58
CA ALA A 132 2.48 0.31 0.62
C ALA A 132 2.75 1.01 -0.70
N MET A 133 2.09 2.14 -0.86
CA MET A 133 2.45 3.13 -1.86
C MET A 133 2.53 4.46 -1.13
N PHE A 134 3.54 5.25 -1.48
CA PHE A 134 3.71 6.61 -1.00
C PHE A 134 3.46 7.60 -2.12
N ARG A 135 3.36 8.89 -1.80
CA ARG A 135 3.12 9.96 -2.76
C ARG A 135 3.79 11.23 -2.28
N ASP A 136 4.08 12.15 -3.19
CA ASP A 136 4.39 13.52 -2.81
C ASP A 136 3.34 14.07 -1.80
N PRO A 137 3.75 14.67 -0.67
CA PRO A 137 2.81 15.12 0.37
C PRO A 137 1.80 16.15 -0.12
N LEU A 138 2.21 17.09 -0.98
CA LEU A 138 1.32 18.12 -1.53
C LEU A 138 0.30 17.50 -2.48
N GLU A 139 0.75 16.64 -3.40
CA GLU A 139 -0.14 15.94 -4.32
C GLU A 139 -1.13 15.00 -3.59
N ARG A 140 -0.70 14.40 -2.47
CA ARG A 140 -1.59 13.64 -1.59
C ARG A 140 -2.65 14.53 -0.94
N ILE A 141 -2.26 15.70 -0.41
CA ILE A 141 -3.18 16.65 0.24
C ILE A 141 -4.18 17.21 -0.77
N LYS A 142 -3.73 17.63 -1.96
CA LYS A 142 -4.59 18.03 -3.08
C LYS A 142 -5.62 16.94 -3.39
N SER A 143 -5.16 15.69 -3.56
CA SER A 143 -6.05 14.54 -3.82
C SER A 143 -7.06 14.27 -2.70
N ALA A 144 -6.69 14.51 -1.43
CA ALA A 144 -7.59 14.37 -0.29
C ALA A 144 -8.64 15.49 -0.27
N PHE A 145 -8.24 16.72 -0.56
CA PHE A 145 -9.11 17.89 -0.65
C PHE A 145 -10.14 17.74 -1.78
N SER A 146 -9.71 17.38 -3.00
CA SER A 146 -10.59 17.18 -4.16
C SER A 146 -11.57 16.02 -4.01
N PHE A 147 -11.36 15.13 -3.02
CA PHE A 147 -12.20 13.95 -2.87
C PHE A 147 -13.68 14.27 -2.63
N ARG A 148 -13.98 15.43 -2.04
CA ARG A 148 -15.35 15.91 -1.83
C ARG A 148 -16.15 15.98 -3.13
N GLU A 149 -15.51 16.41 -4.22
CA GLU A 149 -16.14 16.51 -5.54
C GLU A 149 -16.53 15.14 -6.10
N THR A 150 -15.69 14.13 -5.86
CA THR A 150 -15.94 12.76 -6.34
C THR A 150 -16.98 12.01 -5.53
N THR A 151 -17.19 12.40 -4.26
CA THR A 151 -18.07 11.68 -3.32
C THR A 151 -19.37 12.43 -3.02
N LYS A 152 -19.56 13.62 -3.59
CA LYS A 152 -20.66 14.53 -3.24
C LYS A 152 -20.71 14.87 -1.74
N LEU A 153 -19.59 14.73 -1.04
CA LEU A 153 -19.46 15.19 0.34
C LEU A 153 -19.37 16.71 0.33
N LYS A 154 -19.97 17.35 1.34
CA LYS A 154 -19.90 18.81 1.49
C LYS A 154 -18.54 19.26 2.00
N ILE A 155 -17.89 18.44 2.82
CA ILE A 155 -16.63 18.76 3.48
C ILE A 155 -15.48 17.95 2.88
N PRO A 156 -14.26 18.52 2.78
CA PRO A 156 -13.09 17.76 2.37
C PRO A 156 -12.77 16.62 3.36
N HIS A 157 -12.08 15.61 2.84
CA HIS A 157 -11.89 14.33 3.52
C HIS A 157 -11.21 14.49 4.88
N TYR A 158 -11.93 14.14 5.96
CA TYR A 158 -11.50 14.27 7.37
C TYR A 158 -11.24 15.69 7.88
N SER A 159 -11.69 16.73 7.20
CA SER A 159 -11.66 18.08 7.79
C SER A 159 -12.54 18.13 9.04
N GLN A 160 -12.06 18.80 10.09
CA GLN A 160 -12.78 19.02 11.35
C GLN A 160 -13.41 20.41 11.42
N LEU A 161 -13.10 21.30 10.48
CA LEU A 161 -13.63 22.67 10.46
C LEU A 161 -15.10 22.74 10.02
N GLU A 162 -15.64 21.63 9.48
CA GLU A 162 -17.03 21.50 9.00
C GLU A 162 -17.46 22.56 7.97
N ASP A 163 -16.51 23.30 7.42
CA ASP A 163 -16.73 24.36 6.43
C ASP A 163 -16.70 23.78 5.00
N PRO A 164 -17.80 23.85 4.23
CA PRO A 164 -17.81 23.40 2.84
C PRO A 164 -16.94 24.26 1.92
N ASP A 165 -16.70 25.52 2.26
CA ASP A 165 -15.98 26.51 1.47
C ASP A 165 -14.51 26.65 1.89
N ILE A 166 -14.04 25.80 2.80
CA ILE A 166 -12.65 25.77 3.26
C ILE A 166 -11.67 25.75 2.07
N SER A 167 -10.66 26.62 2.15
CA SER A 167 -9.58 26.72 1.18
C SER A 167 -8.65 25.51 1.26
N LEU A 168 -7.87 25.25 0.21
CA LEU A 168 -6.85 24.19 0.24
C LEU A 168 -5.76 24.50 1.29
N GLU A 169 -5.41 25.77 1.46
CA GLU A 169 -4.43 26.24 2.44
C GLU A 169 -4.89 25.96 3.88
N ASP A 170 -6.13 26.35 4.22
CA ASP A 170 -6.70 26.10 5.54
C ASP A 170 -6.84 24.59 5.82
N TYR A 171 -7.27 23.81 4.83
CA TYR A 171 -7.35 22.36 4.94
C TYR A 171 -5.97 21.72 5.17
N ALA A 172 -4.94 22.17 4.44
CA ALA A 172 -3.57 21.68 4.59
C ALA A 172 -2.97 22.06 5.95
N ALA A 173 -3.41 23.18 6.54
CA ALA A 173 -2.97 23.66 7.84
C ALA A 173 -3.60 22.89 9.03
N GLU A 174 -4.66 22.08 8.81
CA GLU A 174 -5.27 21.28 9.86
C GLU A 174 -4.27 20.25 10.45
N PRO A 175 -3.92 20.31 11.75
CA PRO A 175 -2.83 19.51 12.32
C PRO A 175 -3.01 17.99 12.20
N HIS A 176 -4.24 17.48 12.12
CA HIS A 176 -4.51 16.06 11.93
C HIS A 176 -4.44 15.60 10.46
N ILE A 177 -4.43 16.51 9.48
CA ILE A 177 -4.34 16.20 8.05
C ILE A 177 -2.88 15.96 7.62
N ALA A 178 -1.94 16.71 8.19
CA ALA A 178 -0.50 16.58 7.95
C ALA A 178 0.06 15.21 8.37
N ASN A 179 1.22 14.83 7.82
CA ASN A 179 2.00 13.66 8.27
C ASN A 179 1.30 12.30 8.12
N CYS A 180 0.33 12.17 7.22
CA CYS A 180 -0.48 10.96 7.09
C CYS A 180 0.37 9.72 6.80
N GLN A 181 1.38 9.84 5.95
CA GLN A 181 2.16 8.71 5.46
C GLN A 181 3.06 8.16 6.57
N ILE A 182 3.83 9.03 7.23
CA ILE A 182 4.69 8.65 8.35
C ILE A 182 3.87 8.17 9.55
N LYS A 183 2.71 8.80 9.84
CA LYS A 183 1.77 8.31 10.89
C LYS A 183 1.39 6.86 10.62
N MET A 184 0.96 6.55 9.40
CA MET A 184 0.51 5.22 9.02
C MET A 184 1.63 4.18 9.08
N VAL A 185 2.85 4.54 8.65
CA VAL A 185 4.04 3.66 8.80
C VAL A 185 4.38 3.42 10.27
N LEU A 186 4.25 4.45 11.12
CA LEU A 186 4.57 4.39 12.55
C LEU A 186 3.47 3.76 13.42
N GLY A 187 2.31 3.43 12.86
CA GLY A 187 1.21 2.78 13.59
C GLY A 187 0.12 3.73 14.11
N HIS A 188 0.14 4.99 13.66
CA HIS A 188 -0.88 5.99 13.96
C HIS A 188 -1.87 6.18 12.82
N ARG A 189 -3.15 6.40 13.15
CA ARG A 189 -4.18 6.68 12.15
C ARG A 189 -3.90 8.00 11.43
N CYS A 190 -4.09 8.00 10.12
CA CYS A 190 -3.87 9.16 9.27
C CYS A 190 -4.65 10.42 9.70
N HIS A 191 -5.92 10.29 10.12
CA HIS A 191 -6.79 11.42 10.49
C HIS A 191 -6.72 11.81 11.98
N HIS A 192 -5.80 11.22 12.75
CA HIS A 192 -5.58 11.62 14.14
C HIS A 192 -4.46 12.67 14.20
N TYR A 193 -4.62 13.64 15.10
CA TYR A 193 -3.50 14.45 15.54
C TYR A 193 -2.49 13.56 16.27
N VAL A 194 -1.22 13.72 15.91
CA VAL A 194 -0.09 13.09 16.59
C VAL A 194 0.95 14.17 16.77
N ASP A 195 1.45 14.29 18.00
CA ASP A 195 2.57 15.18 18.30
C ASP A 195 3.75 14.90 17.35
N PRO A 196 4.24 15.91 16.60
CA PRO A 196 5.41 15.79 15.72
C PRO A 196 6.62 15.11 16.36
N ALA A 197 6.85 15.30 17.67
CA ALA A 197 7.95 14.66 18.40
C ALA A 197 7.83 13.12 18.46
N LYS A 198 6.62 12.58 18.25
CA LYS A 198 6.33 11.13 18.21
C LYS A 198 6.39 10.56 16.79
N LEU A 199 6.84 11.34 15.81
CA LEU A 199 6.97 10.92 14.41
C LEU A 199 8.45 10.88 13.98
N PRO A 200 9.30 10.04 14.61
CA PRO A 200 10.71 9.95 14.25
C PRO A 200 10.90 9.41 12.83
N VAL A 201 11.31 10.28 11.90
CA VAL A 201 11.58 9.94 10.49
C VAL A 201 12.53 8.75 10.36
N ARG A 202 13.59 8.72 11.17
CA ARG A 202 14.59 7.64 11.16
C ARG A 202 13.97 6.26 11.39
N GLU A 203 13.04 6.14 12.32
CA GLU A 203 12.37 4.87 12.63
C GLU A 203 11.45 4.44 11.48
N ALA A 204 10.70 5.38 10.90
CA ALA A 204 9.86 5.11 9.74
C ALA A 204 10.69 4.64 8.53
N LEU A 205 11.83 5.30 8.27
CA LEU A 205 12.76 4.91 7.21
C LEU A 205 13.39 3.54 7.46
N HIS A 206 13.82 3.25 8.69
CA HIS A 206 14.33 1.93 9.07
C HIS A 206 13.30 0.83 8.78
N ARG A 207 12.03 1.08 9.11
CA ARG A 207 10.93 0.13 8.88
C ARG A 207 10.71 -0.17 7.40
N ILE A 208 10.60 0.86 6.56
CA ILE A 208 10.36 0.67 5.13
C ILE A 208 11.59 0.14 4.39
N ALA A 209 12.79 0.28 4.96
CA ALA A 209 14.02 -0.30 4.43
C ALA A 209 14.06 -1.83 4.55
N SER A 210 13.24 -2.43 5.41
CA SER A 210 13.17 -3.89 5.59
C SER A 210 12.96 -4.63 4.26
N PRO A 211 13.62 -5.78 4.05
CA PRO A 211 13.39 -6.65 2.88
C PRO A 211 11.96 -7.19 2.78
N SER A 212 11.21 -7.23 3.89
CA SER A 212 9.81 -7.65 3.91
C SER A 212 8.83 -6.50 3.70
N PHE A 213 9.31 -5.26 3.53
CA PHE A 213 8.49 -4.08 3.29
C PHE A 213 8.70 -3.59 1.86
N TYR A 214 7.81 -4.02 0.97
CA TYR A 214 7.70 -3.46 -0.36
C TYR A 214 6.96 -2.11 -0.29
N PHE A 215 7.47 -1.14 -1.03
CA PHE A 215 6.71 0.07 -1.32
C PHE A 215 7.06 0.62 -2.71
N GLY A 216 6.11 1.33 -3.29
CA GLY A 216 6.32 2.14 -4.49
C GLY A 216 5.97 3.62 -4.25
N LEU A 217 6.17 4.42 -5.29
CA LEU A 217 5.84 5.84 -5.33
C LEU A 217 4.74 6.06 -6.38
N THR A 218 3.65 6.73 -5.98
CA THR A 218 2.48 6.95 -6.83
C THR A 218 2.86 7.75 -8.08
N ASP A 219 3.73 8.74 -7.94
CA ASP A 219 4.18 9.62 -9.03
C ASP A 219 5.22 8.95 -9.95
N ARG A 220 5.66 7.72 -9.60
CA ARG A 220 6.60 6.88 -10.35
C ARG A 220 6.02 5.47 -10.49
N TRP A 221 4.80 5.42 -11.02
CA TRP A 221 3.95 4.23 -11.01
C TRP A 221 4.55 3.06 -11.77
N GLU A 222 4.99 3.27 -13.02
CA GLU A 222 5.57 2.21 -13.86
C GLU A 222 6.83 1.60 -13.23
N GLU A 223 7.71 2.43 -12.69
CA GLU A 223 8.91 1.98 -11.97
C GLU A 223 8.54 1.17 -10.71
N SER A 224 7.48 1.57 -10.01
CA SER A 224 6.95 0.81 -8.87
C SER A 224 6.48 -0.58 -9.29
N ILE A 225 5.69 -0.68 -10.37
CA ILE A 225 5.22 -1.97 -10.89
C ILE A 225 6.39 -2.85 -11.37
N CYS A 226 7.40 -2.26 -12.03
CA CYS A 226 8.62 -2.99 -12.37
C CYS A 226 9.30 -3.57 -11.12
N LEU A 227 9.50 -2.73 -10.09
CA LEU A 227 10.14 -3.16 -8.85
C LEU A 227 9.36 -4.30 -8.17
N PHE A 228 8.02 -4.22 -8.18
CA PHE A 228 7.16 -5.28 -7.66
C PHE A 228 7.43 -6.62 -8.35
N HIS A 229 7.42 -6.66 -9.69
CA HIS A 229 7.68 -7.89 -10.43
C HIS A 229 9.13 -8.38 -10.33
N ASN A 230 10.10 -7.48 -10.11
CA ASN A 230 11.47 -7.87 -9.81
C ASN A 230 11.56 -8.61 -8.46
N TRP A 231 10.82 -8.15 -7.44
CA TRP A 231 10.84 -8.75 -6.10
C TRP A 231 10.05 -10.04 -6.00
N TYR A 232 8.86 -10.08 -6.61
CA TYR A 232 7.89 -11.16 -6.42
C TYR A 232 7.69 -12.02 -7.67
N GLY A 233 8.47 -11.78 -8.73
CA GLY A 233 8.40 -12.47 -10.00
C GLY A 233 7.19 -12.08 -10.86
N GLY A 234 6.98 -12.84 -11.93
CA GLY A 234 5.92 -12.58 -12.89
C GLY A 234 6.29 -11.52 -13.93
N SER A 235 5.30 -11.11 -14.70
CA SER A 235 5.43 -10.10 -15.76
C SER A 235 4.36 -9.05 -15.56
N THR A 236 4.71 -7.80 -15.81
CA THR A 236 3.75 -6.68 -15.86
C THR A 236 2.58 -6.99 -16.79
N LYS A 237 1.39 -6.55 -16.39
CA LYS A 237 0.13 -6.66 -17.13
C LYS A 237 -0.39 -5.25 -17.48
N PRO A 238 -1.13 -5.11 -18.61
CA PRO A 238 -1.66 -3.82 -19.01
C PRO A 238 -2.45 -3.11 -17.90
N PHE A 239 -3.35 -3.81 -17.21
CA PHE A 239 -4.15 -3.20 -16.13
C PHE A 239 -3.32 -2.61 -14.98
N GLU A 240 -2.09 -3.09 -14.77
CA GLU A 240 -1.23 -2.64 -13.67
C GLU A 240 -0.58 -1.31 -14.00
N LEU A 241 -0.45 -0.95 -15.28
CA LEU A 241 0.13 0.32 -15.73
C LEU A 241 -0.92 1.41 -15.89
N LEU A 242 -2.19 1.08 -15.69
CA LEU A 242 -3.29 2.03 -15.81
C LEU A 242 -3.51 2.79 -14.51
N ASN A 243 -3.71 4.10 -14.65
CA ASN A 243 -4.21 4.93 -13.58
C ASN A 243 -5.73 4.80 -13.48
N ASN A 244 -6.22 3.76 -12.80
CA ASN A 244 -7.67 3.50 -12.67
C ASN A 244 -8.39 4.53 -11.76
N ARG A 245 -7.65 5.46 -11.15
CA ARG A 245 -8.18 6.49 -10.24
C ARG A 245 -7.45 7.82 -10.46
N PRO A 246 -7.57 8.42 -11.65
CA PRO A 246 -6.93 9.69 -11.91
C PRO A 246 -7.47 10.73 -10.92
N THR A 247 -6.56 11.36 -10.19
CA THR A 247 -6.94 12.52 -9.37
C THR A 247 -7.24 13.65 -10.34
N LYS A 248 -8.44 14.24 -10.26
CA LYS A 248 -8.69 15.51 -10.94
C LYS A 248 -7.69 16.51 -10.41
N ARG A 249 -6.75 16.94 -11.25
CA ARG A 249 -5.85 18.03 -10.90
C ARG A 249 -6.71 19.27 -10.77
N LEU A 250 -6.77 19.83 -9.58
CA LEU A 250 -7.35 21.14 -9.39
C LEU A 250 -6.28 22.14 -9.81
N ASP A 251 -6.59 22.91 -10.85
CA ASP A 251 -5.85 24.13 -11.13
C ASP A 251 -6.27 25.15 -10.07
N VAL A 252 -5.71 25.04 -8.86
CA VAL A 252 -5.94 25.97 -7.76
C VAL A 252 -5.00 27.15 -7.97
N PRO A 253 -5.49 28.39 -8.21
CA PRO A 253 -4.61 29.54 -8.31
C PRO A 253 -3.79 29.71 -7.03
N GLY A 254 -2.46 29.81 -7.15
CA GLY A 254 -1.56 29.96 -6.01
C GLY A 254 -1.13 28.65 -5.34
N ASP A 255 -1.29 27.50 -6.00
CA ASP A 255 -0.83 26.21 -5.46
C ASP A 255 0.68 26.15 -5.20
N ASP A 256 1.45 26.94 -5.93
CA ASP A 256 2.88 27.20 -5.77
C ASP A 256 3.23 27.84 -4.41
N LYS A 257 2.25 28.47 -3.75
CA LYS A 257 2.42 29.13 -2.45
C LYS A 257 2.09 28.24 -1.26
N ILE A 258 1.51 27.05 -1.50
CA ILE A 258 1.10 26.16 -0.42
C ILE A 258 2.35 25.46 0.14
N HIS A 259 2.90 26.06 1.19
CA HIS A 259 4.03 25.49 1.92
C HIS A 259 3.56 24.44 2.92
N ILE A 260 3.52 23.18 2.48
CA ILE A 260 3.36 22.04 3.39
C ILE A 260 4.72 21.76 4.02
N MET A 261 4.97 22.38 5.17
CA MET A 261 6.08 21.99 6.02
C MET A 261 5.62 20.88 6.96
N ASP A 262 5.58 19.66 6.44
CA ASP A 262 5.25 18.49 7.23
C ASP A 262 6.41 17.47 7.26
N ILE A 263 6.42 16.63 8.28
CA ILE A 263 7.40 15.55 8.48
C ILE A 263 7.33 14.54 7.34
N ASP A 264 6.18 14.40 6.67
CA ASP A 264 6.07 13.56 5.46
C ASP A 264 7.04 14.02 4.36
N THR A 265 7.32 15.31 4.23
CA THR A 265 8.32 15.81 3.24
C THR A 265 9.70 15.21 3.49
N ALA A 266 10.18 15.23 4.73
CA ALA A 266 11.46 14.62 5.09
C ALA A 266 11.44 13.08 4.96
N PHE A 267 10.33 12.46 5.33
CA PHE A 267 10.12 11.02 5.17
C PHE A 267 10.13 10.60 3.70
N ILE A 268 9.40 11.28 2.82
CA ILE A 268 9.31 10.98 1.39
C ILE A 268 10.63 11.21 0.69
N ALA A 269 11.38 12.24 1.04
CA ALA A 269 12.75 12.42 0.55
C ALA A 269 13.65 11.22 0.91
N GLY A 270 13.52 10.69 2.14
CA GLY A 270 14.23 9.47 2.56
C GLY A 270 13.73 8.19 1.88
N ALA A 271 12.42 8.02 1.76
CA ALA A 271 11.81 6.88 1.09
C ALA A 271 12.17 6.83 -0.39
N THR A 272 12.25 7.99 -1.05
CA THR A 272 12.67 8.12 -2.46
C THR A 272 14.10 7.61 -2.65
N ARG A 273 15.03 7.97 -1.77
CA ARG A 273 16.41 7.43 -1.83
C ARG A 273 16.45 5.91 -1.71
N ILE A 274 15.70 5.34 -0.77
CA ILE A 274 15.59 3.88 -0.61
C ILE A 274 14.98 3.24 -1.87
N PHE A 275 13.97 3.87 -2.46
CA PHE A 275 13.31 3.42 -3.68
C PHE A 275 14.28 3.43 -4.88
N ASP A 276 15.03 4.51 -5.07
CA ASP A 276 16.02 4.64 -6.14
C ASP A 276 17.12 3.58 -6.05
N GLU A 277 17.62 3.32 -4.84
CA GLU A 277 18.59 2.25 -4.62
C GLU A 277 18.02 0.88 -5.00
N ARG A 278 16.76 0.62 -4.65
CA ARG A 278 16.05 -0.62 -5.00
C ARG A 278 15.84 -0.74 -6.51
N LEU A 279 15.43 0.33 -7.20
CA LEU A 279 15.28 0.34 -8.66
C LEU A 279 16.60 0.08 -9.38
N LYS A 280 17.67 0.74 -8.94
CA LYS A 280 19.01 0.54 -9.50
C LYS A 280 19.46 -0.92 -9.35
N LYS A 281 19.24 -1.52 -8.17
CA LYS A 281 19.55 -2.94 -7.92
C LYS A 281 18.68 -3.88 -8.77
N ALA A 282 17.42 -3.52 -8.99
CA ALA A 282 16.46 -4.30 -9.78
C ALA A 282 16.67 -4.17 -11.30
N GLY A 283 17.43 -3.17 -11.76
CA GLY A 283 17.50 -2.84 -13.19
C GLY A 283 16.18 -2.24 -13.73
N CYS A 284 15.39 -1.62 -12.85
CA CYS A 284 14.08 -1.03 -13.17
C CYS A 284 14.14 0.48 -13.44
N VAL A 285 15.33 1.06 -13.60
CA VAL A 285 15.47 2.48 -13.91
C VAL A 285 15.07 2.69 -15.36
N ALA A 286 14.10 3.57 -15.61
CA ALA A 286 13.74 3.96 -16.96
C ALA A 286 15.00 4.46 -17.68
N SER A 287 15.23 4.00 -18.92
CA SER A 287 16.26 4.58 -19.78
C SER A 287 15.76 5.96 -20.19
N HIS A 288 16.04 6.97 -19.37
CA HIS A 288 15.77 8.37 -19.69
C HIS A 288 16.65 8.85 -20.84
#